data_AF-A0A9N8LGI2-F1
#
_entry.id   AF-A0A9N8LGI2-F1
#
_cell.length_a   1.000
_cell.length_b   1.000
_cell.length_c   1.000
_cell.angle_alpha   90.00
_cell.angle_beta   90.00
_cell.angle_gamma   90.00
#
_symmetry.space_group_name_H-M   'P 1'
#
loop_
_entity.id
_entity.type
_entity.pdbx_description
1 polymer ?
#
loop_
_entity_poly.entity_id
_entity_poly.type
_entity_poly.pdbx_seq_one_letter_code
_entity_poly.pdbx_strand_id
1 'polypeptide(L)'
;VGELLSRYKSGPLPKAFKIVPSLPSWETVLYITNPETWTPHATLAATKIFVSNLKASQTQKFFDLVLLDKFRNEIRDEGKTSYQIYEALKKGLYKPAAFFKGLLFPLCESGTLTLKEAAIVASVLTKVSIPVLHSAAALLRLAEMEYTGPTSLLIRVLLDKKYALPYKVVDALVFHFLKFSQEGSGVE
;
A
#
# COMPACT_ATOMS: atom_id res chain seq x y z
N VAL A 1 -20.11 17.43 2.08
CA VAL A 1 -18.66 17.15 2.31
C VAL A 1 -18.04 16.45 1.12
N GLY A 2 -18.60 15.34 0.62
CA GLY A 2 -18.08 14.64 -0.57
C GLY A 2 -17.89 15.54 -1.79
N GLU A 3 -18.90 16.36 -2.14
CA GLU A 3 -18.80 17.35 -3.23
C GLU A 3 -17.68 18.39 -3.06
N LEU A 4 -17.27 18.68 -1.82
CA LEU A 4 -16.14 19.58 -1.57
C LEU A 4 -14.84 18.83 -1.82
N LEU A 5 -14.74 17.58 -1.37
CA LEU A 5 -13.57 16.73 -1.56
C LEU A 5 -13.32 16.37 -3.03
N SER A 6 -14.37 16.32 -3.86
CA SER A 6 -14.25 16.08 -5.30
C SER A 6 -13.67 17.26 -6.09
N ARG A 7 -13.62 18.45 -5.50
CA ARG A 7 -12.98 19.65 -6.08
C ARG A 7 -11.86 20.25 -5.23
N TYR A 8 -11.49 19.57 -4.14
CA TYR A 8 -10.50 20.06 -3.19
C TYR A 8 -9.10 20.09 -3.80
N LYS A 9 -8.35 21.18 -3.56
CA LYS A 9 -6.95 21.32 -3.96
C LYS A 9 -6.05 21.68 -2.78
N SER A 10 -6.46 22.65 -1.98
CA SER A 10 -5.68 23.17 -0.85
C SER A 10 -6.59 23.75 0.24
N GLY A 11 -5.99 24.11 1.38
CA GLY A 11 -6.68 24.71 2.52
C GLY A 11 -7.08 23.69 3.60
N PRO A 12 -7.77 24.13 4.65
CA PRO A 12 -8.21 23.24 5.71
C PRO A 12 -9.36 22.35 5.25
N LEU A 13 -9.27 21.04 5.56
CA LEU A 13 -10.40 20.13 5.39
C LEU A 13 -11.56 20.51 6.33
N PRO A 14 -12.83 20.25 5.93
CA PRO A 14 -14.00 20.50 6.77
C PRO A 14 -13.87 19.83 8.14
N LYS A 15 -14.25 20.55 9.21
CA LYS A 15 -14.21 20.01 10.59
C LYS A 15 -14.94 18.68 10.71
N ALA A 16 -16.10 18.56 10.06
CA ALA A 16 -16.89 17.33 10.02
C ALA A 16 -16.11 16.13 9.44
N PHE A 17 -15.23 16.36 8.46
CA PHE A 17 -14.41 15.28 7.90
C PHE A 17 -13.26 14.87 8.83
N LYS A 18 -12.66 15.85 9.53
CA LYS A 18 -11.54 15.59 10.45
C LYS A 18 -11.92 14.72 11.65
N ILE A 19 -13.19 14.75 12.07
CA ILE A 19 -13.67 13.93 13.19
C ILE A 19 -14.08 12.51 12.78
N VAL A 20 -14.17 12.19 11.49
CA VAL A 20 -14.61 10.87 11.01
C VAL A 20 -13.85 9.71 11.66
N PRO A 21 -12.51 9.73 11.80
CA PRO A 21 -11.78 8.64 12.44
C PRO A 21 -12.13 8.38 13.91
N SER A 22 -12.70 9.36 14.62
CA SER A 22 -13.11 9.20 16.02
C SER A 22 -14.50 8.58 16.19
N LEU A 23 -15.27 8.46 15.10
CA LEU A 23 -16.62 7.92 15.14
C LEU A 23 -16.57 6.38 15.20
N PRO A 24 -17.44 5.73 15.99
CA PRO A 24 -17.56 4.26 15.98
C PRO A 24 -17.86 3.72 14.57
N SER A 25 -18.79 4.35 13.86
CA SER A 25 -19.22 3.98 12.50
C SER A 25 -18.50 4.77 11.40
N TRP A 26 -17.19 5.01 11.58
CA TRP A 26 -16.39 5.81 10.64
C TRP A 26 -16.44 5.29 9.19
N GLU A 27 -16.52 3.97 8.98
CA GLU A 27 -16.55 3.34 7.64
C GLU A 27 -17.79 3.80 6.86
N THR A 28 -18.98 3.73 7.47
CA THR A 28 -20.23 4.18 6.86
C THR A 28 -20.21 5.68 6.57
N VAL A 29 -19.74 6.48 7.53
CA VAL A 29 -19.66 7.94 7.37
C VAL A 29 -18.68 8.30 6.25
N LEU A 30 -17.55 7.58 6.15
CA LEU A 30 -16.58 7.75 5.08
C LEU A 30 -17.20 7.43 3.71
N TYR A 31 -17.92 6.31 3.61
CA TYR A 31 -18.57 5.89 2.36
C TYR A 31 -19.54 6.95 1.83
N ILE A 32 -20.33 7.60 2.71
CA ILE A 32 -21.25 8.69 2.33
C ILE A 32 -20.51 9.90 1.73
N THR A 33 -19.23 10.09 2.04
CA THR A 33 -18.41 11.16 1.42
C THR A 33 -17.90 10.82 0.02
N ASN A 34 -18.31 9.68 -0.53
CA ASN A 34 -17.99 9.18 -1.87
C ASN A 34 -16.47 9.22 -2.21
N PRO A 35 -15.64 8.39 -1.55
CA PRO A 35 -14.19 8.41 -1.71
C PRO A 35 -13.69 8.25 -3.14
N GLU A 36 -14.44 7.54 -3.99
CA GLU A 36 -14.11 7.36 -5.41
C GLU A 36 -14.00 8.69 -6.16
N THR A 37 -14.82 9.69 -5.79
CA THR A 37 -14.84 11.00 -6.46
C THR A 37 -13.81 12.00 -5.93
N TRP A 38 -13.08 11.66 -4.87
CA TRP A 38 -12.12 12.58 -4.26
C TRP A 38 -11.00 12.96 -5.22
N THR A 39 -10.53 14.20 -5.17
CA THR A 39 -9.29 14.55 -5.87
C THR A 39 -8.09 13.82 -5.26
N PRO A 40 -6.96 13.72 -5.99
CA PRO A 40 -5.70 13.25 -5.41
C PRO A 40 -5.27 14.05 -4.17
N HIS A 41 -5.53 15.37 -4.16
CA HIS A 41 -5.25 16.25 -3.02
C HIS A 41 -6.08 15.89 -1.78
N ALA A 42 -7.37 15.60 -1.97
CA ALA A 42 -8.25 15.17 -0.89
C ALA A 42 -7.82 13.80 -0.36
N THR A 43 -7.46 12.87 -1.24
CA THR A 43 -6.98 11.53 -0.89
C THR A 43 -5.72 11.59 -0.03
N LEU A 44 -4.75 12.44 -0.39
CA LEU A 44 -3.56 12.66 0.43
C LEU A 44 -3.89 13.25 1.81
N ALA A 45 -4.75 14.27 1.85
CA ALA A 45 -5.13 14.92 3.09
C ALA A 45 -5.92 13.98 4.02
N ALA A 46 -6.82 13.18 3.45
CA ALA A 46 -7.53 12.10 4.14
C ALA A 46 -6.55 11.06 4.67
N THR A 47 -5.62 10.56 3.85
CA THR A 47 -4.63 9.56 4.27
C THR A 47 -3.84 10.04 5.48
N LYS A 48 -3.38 11.30 5.50
CA LYS A 48 -2.69 11.86 6.68
C LYS A 48 -3.55 11.84 7.94
N ILE A 49 -4.83 12.19 7.84
CA ILE A 49 -5.76 12.22 8.98
C ILE A 49 -6.05 10.79 9.47
N PHE A 50 -6.40 9.89 8.56
CA PHE A 50 -6.83 8.54 8.89
C PHE A 50 -5.66 7.72 9.43
N VAL A 51 -4.48 7.83 8.83
CA VAL A 51 -3.27 7.15 9.32
C VAL A 51 -2.80 7.71 10.66
N SER A 52 -3.04 8.98 11.00
CA SER A 52 -2.64 9.49 12.33
C SER A 52 -3.63 9.13 13.43
N ASN A 53 -4.93 8.99 13.12
CA ASN A 53 -5.97 8.87 14.14
C ASN A 53 -6.55 7.45 14.29
N LEU A 54 -6.54 6.62 13.23
CA LEU A 54 -7.09 5.27 13.30
C LEU A 54 -6.14 4.27 13.97
N LYS A 55 -6.73 3.23 14.58
CA LYS A 55 -5.98 2.03 15.02
C LYS A 55 -5.47 1.26 13.80
N ALA A 56 -4.41 0.46 13.97
CA ALA A 56 -3.79 -0.26 12.85
C ALA A 56 -4.77 -1.13 12.04
N SER A 57 -5.70 -1.82 12.72
CA SER A 57 -6.75 -2.63 12.07
C SER A 57 -7.73 -1.79 11.25
N GLN A 58 -8.10 -0.60 11.73
CA GLN A 58 -8.97 0.33 11.01
C GLN A 58 -8.23 0.98 9.84
N THR A 59 -6.96 1.35 10.03
CA THR A 59 -6.12 1.89 8.94
C THR A 59 -5.95 0.86 7.83
N GLN A 60 -5.81 -0.44 8.16
CA GLN A 60 -5.75 -1.51 7.17
C GLN A 60 -7.00 -1.49 6.28
N LYS A 61 -8.20 -1.40 6.87
CA LYS A 61 -9.45 -1.28 6.11
C LYS A 61 -9.52 -0.01 5.26
N PHE A 62 -9.05 1.12 5.79
CA PHE A 62 -9.00 2.36 5.00
C PHE A 62 -8.09 2.22 3.78
N PHE A 63 -6.95 1.54 3.92
CA PHE A 63 -6.07 1.29 2.78
C PHE A 63 -6.74 0.38 1.74
N ASP A 64 -7.36 -0.71 2.20
CA ASP A 64 -8.00 -1.70 1.34
C ASP A 64 -9.18 -1.11 0.57
N LEU A 65 -10.08 -0.42 1.27
CA LEU A 65 -11.34 0.12 0.71
C LEU A 65 -11.20 1.45 -0.03
N VAL A 66 -10.08 2.16 0.12
CA VAL A 66 -9.93 3.52 -0.45
C VAL A 66 -8.60 3.72 -1.13
N LEU A 67 -7.48 3.60 -0.40
CA LEU A 67 -6.19 4.01 -0.96
C LEU A 67 -5.72 3.07 -2.07
N LEU A 68 -5.95 1.76 -1.93
CA LEU A 68 -5.61 0.76 -2.92
C LEU A 68 -6.36 1.02 -4.23
N ASP A 69 -7.69 1.11 -4.18
CA ASP A 69 -8.50 1.39 -5.38
C ASP A 69 -8.16 2.73 -6.01
N LYS A 70 -7.95 3.78 -5.21
CA LYS A 70 -7.52 5.08 -5.73
C LYS A 70 -6.20 5.00 -6.48
N PHE A 71 -5.23 4.29 -5.94
CA PHE A 71 -3.92 4.10 -6.57
C PHE A 71 -4.03 3.32 -7.89
N ARG A 72 -4.75 2.19 -7.88
CA ARG A 72 -4.90 1.35 -9.07
C ARG A 72 -5.70 2.03 -10.17
N ASN A 73 -6.80 2.69 -9.82
CA ASN A 73 -7.63 3.42 -10.78
C ASN A 73 -6.85 4.56 -11.43
N GLU A 74 -6.07 5.34 -10.68
CA GLU A 74 -5.27 6.43 -11.27
C GLU A 74 -4.23 5.91 -12.27
N ILE A 75 -3.56 4.78 -11.98
CA ILE A 75 -2.62 4.16 -12.93
C ILE A 75 -3.35 3.62 -14.17
N ARG A 76 -4.50 2.98 -13.99
CA ARG A 76 -5.29 2.45 -15.10
C ARG A 76 -5.76 3.56 -16.03
N ASP A 77 -6.23 4.66 -15.47
CA ASP A 77 -6.91 5.71 -16.22
C ASP A 77 -5.92 6.74 -16.79
N GLU A 78 -4.85 7.10 -16.06
CA GLU A 78 -3.86 8.10 -16.49
C GLU A 78 -2.52 7.51 -16.97
N GLY A 79 -2.29 6.21 -16.73
CA GLY A 79 -1.02 5.53 -17.04
C GLY A 79 0.14 5.91 -16.12
N LYS A 80 -0.08 6.79 -15.14
CA LYS A 80 0.90 7.30 -14.18
C LYS A 80 0.22 7.61 -12.83
N THR A 81 1.01 7.74 -11.77
CA THR A 81 0.51 8.15 -10.45
C THR A 81 0.82 9.62 -10.21
N SER A 82 -0.16 10.35 -9.69
CA SER A 82 0.03 11.75 -9.29
C SER A 82 0.96 11.87 -8.08
N TYR A 83 1.57 13.04 -7.91
CA TYR A 83 2.42 13.30 -6.74
C TYR A 83 1.66 13.08 -5.42
N GLN A 84 0.38 13.42 -5.38
CA GLN A 84 -0.45 13.37 -4.18
C GLN A 84 -0.74 11.93 -3.77
N ILE A 85 -1.09 11.05 -4.71
CA ILE A 85 -1.28 9.62 -4.43
C ILE A 85 0.05 8.97 -4.06
N TYR A 86 1.13 9.30 -4.76
CA TYR A 86 2.47 8.82 -4.40
C TYR A 86 2.86 9.21 -2.96
N GLU A 87 2.64 10.47 -2.58
CA GLU A 87 2.90 10.94 -1.22
C GLU A 87 1.91 10.31 -0.21
N ALA A 88 0.68 9.98 -0.62
CA ALA A 88 -0.29 9.27 0.22
C ALA A 88 0.23 7.87 0.56
N LEU A 89 0.77 7.13 -0.42
CA LEU A 89 1.42 5.83 -0.18
C LEU A 89 2.59 5.95 0.81
N LYS A 90 3.45 6.97 0.64
CA LYS A 90 4.55 7.23 1.59
C LYS A 90 4.06 7.51 3.00
N LYS A 91 2.98 8.28 3.15
CA LYS A 91 2.35 8.53 4.46
C LYS A 91 1.66 7.29 5.01
N GLY A 92 1.13 6.42 4.15
CA GLY A 92 0.55 5.15 4.54
C GLY A 92 1.55 4.24 5.27
N LEU A 93 2.80 4.20 4.80
CA LEU A 93 3.88 3.42 5.41
C LEU A 93 4.25 3.83 6.84
N TYR A 94 3.74 4.95 7.37
CA TYR A 94 3.94 5.30 8.78
C TYR A 94 3.18 4.35 9.73
N LYS A 95 2.27 3.52 9.19
CA LYS A 95 1.73 2.32 9.87
C LYS A 95 2.04 1.07 9.02
N PRO A 96 3.27 0.51 9.11
CA PRO A 96 3.74 -0.55 8.21
C PRO A 96 2.85 -1.80 8.21
N ALA A 97 2.42 -2.29 9.39
CA ALA A 97 1.56 -3.47 9.49
C ALA A 97 0.25 -3.31 8.72
N ALA A 98 -0.38 -2.12 8.81
CA ALA A 98 -1.60 -1.80 8.09
C ALA A 98 -1.33 -1.67 6.59
N PHE A 99 -0.24 -1.00 6.20
CA PHE A 99 0.13 -0.81 4.79
C PHE A 99 0.38 -2.15 4.08
N PHE A 100 1.12 -3.07 4.72
CA PHE A 100 1.38 -4.37 4.12
C PHE A 100 0.10 -5.19 3.97
N LYS A 101 -0.73 -5.27 5.02
CA LYS A 101 -1.94 -6.11 5.00
C LYS A 101 -3.13 -5.52 4.23
N GLY A 102 -3.20 -4.20 4.12
CA GLY A 102 -4.34 -3.50 3.49
C GLY A 102 -4.00 -2.86 2.15
N LEU A 103 -2.76 -2.95 1.69
CA LEU A 103 -2.36 -2.39 0.39
C LEU A 103 -1.41 -3.31 -0.35
N LEU A 104 -0.24 -3.62 0.23
CA LEU A 104 0.79 -4.37 -0.51
C LEU A 104 0.35 -5.81 -0.83
N PHE A 105 -0.09 -6.57 0.18
CA PHE A 105 -0.46 -7.97 -0.02
C PHE A 105 -1.73 -8.11 -0.86
N PRO A 106 -2.83 -7.35 -0.62
CA PRO A 106 -3.99 -7.39 -1.51
C PRO A 106 -3.63 -7.06 -2.97
N LEU A 107 -2.72 -6.09 -3.19
CA LEU A 107 -2.23 -5.77 -4.52
C LEU A 107 -1.49 -6.94 -5.17
N CYS A 108 -0.62 -7.64 -4.43
CA CYS A 108 0.13 -8.79 -4.95
C CYS A 108 -0.76 -10.03 -5.16
N GLU A 109 -1.72 -10.26 -4.26
CA GLU A 109 -2.63 -11.41 -4.28
C GLU A 109 -3.76 -11.26 -5.32
N SER A 110 -3.92 -10.07 -5.90
CA SER A 110 -5.00 -9.80 -6.85
C SER A 110 -4.85 -10.54 -8.19
N GLY A 111 -3.70 -11.14 -8.48
CA GLY A 111 -3.39 -11.78 -9.78
C GLY A 111 -3.27 -10.81 -10.97
N THR A 112 -3.42 -9.51 -10.74
CA THR A 112 -3.43 -8.47 -11.80
C THR A 112 -2.42 -7.36 -11.53
N LEU A 113 -1.46 -7.59 -10.63
CA LEU A 113 -0.40 -6.64 -10.34
C LEU A 113 0.46 -6.42 -11.59
N THR A 114 0.55 -5.18 -12.04
CA THR A 114 1.38 -4.79 -13.18
C THR A 114 2.79 -4.39 -12.75
N LEU A 115 3.75 -4.46 -13.68
CA LEU A 115 5.12 -3.96 -13.45
C LEU A 115 5.15 -2.47 -13.10
N LYS A 116 4.24 -1.67 -13.65
CA LYS A 116 4.14 -0.23 -13.35
C LYS A 116 3.70 0.01 -11.90
N GLU A 117 2.63 -0.65 -11.46
CA GLU A 117 2.16 -0.58 -10.08
C GLU A 117 3.27 -1.02 -9.11
N ALA A 118 3.92 -2.15 -9.41
CA ALA A 118 5.02 -2.66 -8.58
C ALA A 118 6.21 -1.71 -8.54
N ALA A 119 6.61 -1.10 -9.66
CA ALA A 119 7.72 -0.14 -9.70
C ALA A 119 7.46 1.11 -8.84
N ILE A 120 6.22 1.59 -8.83
CA ILE A 120 5.84 2.75 -8.02
C ILE A 120 5.84 2.40 -6.52
N VAL A 121 5.24 1.27 -6.15
CA VAL A 121 5.23 0.81 -4.76
C VAL A 121 6.65 0.47 -4.28
N ALA A 122 7.47 -0.17 -5.12
CA ALA A 122 8.88 -0.43 -4.88
C ALA A 122 9.63 0.89 -4.59
N SER A 123 9.43 1.93 -5.40
CA SER A 123 10.03 3.26 -5.16
C SER A 123 9.64 3.85 -3.80
N VAL A 124 8.37 3.67 -3.38
CA VAL A 124 7.89 4.10 -2.06
C VAL A 124 8.59 3.30 -0.95
N LEU A 125 8.64 1.96 -1.08
CA LEU A 125 9.32 1.08 -0.13
C LEU A 125 10.80 1.42 0.01
N THR A 126 11.51 1.70 -1.08
CA THR A 126 12.93 2.11 -1.05
C THR A 126 13.12 3.37 -0.20
N LYS A 127 12.28 4.41 -0.43
CA LYS A 127 12.47 5.75 0.16
C LYS A 127 12.03 5.87 1.62
N VAL A 128 11.11 5.02 2.09
CA VAL A 128 10.60 5.10 3.46
C VAL A 128 11.31 4.06 4.33
N SER A 129 11.79 4.46 5.51
CA SER A 129 12.35 3.52 6.49
C SER A 129 11.25 2.65 7.08
N ILE A 130 11.49 1.34 7.16
CA ILE A 130 10.51 0.36 7.64
C ILE A 130 11.15 -0.38 8.82
N PRO A 131 10.49 -0.51 9.98
CA PRO A 131 11.04 -1.28 11.09
C PRO A 131 11.33 -2.73 10.68
N VAL A 132 12.48 -3.25 11.11
CA VAL A 132 13.05 -4.54 10.68
C VAL A 132 12.03 -5.68 10.74
N LEU A 133 11.31 -5.84 11.86
CA LEU A 133 10.35 -6.92 12.03
C LEU A 133 9.18 -6.87 11.03
N HIS A 134 8.72 -5.68 10.66
CA HIS A 134 7.66 -5.52 9.67
C HIS A 134 8.18 -5.84 8.26
N SER A 135 9.41 -5.41 7.95
CA SER A 135 10.06 -5.74 6.68
C SER A 135 10.31 -7.24 6.54
N ALA A 136 10.77 -7.89 7.62
CA ALA A 136 11.02 -9.33 7.67
C ALA A 136 9.71 -10.14 7.48
N ALA A 137 8.63 -9.73 8.15
CA ALA A 137 7.32 -10.36 7.97
C ALA A 137 6.78 -10.17 6.54
N ALA A 138 7.00 -9.01 5.94
CA ALA A 138 6.62 -8.76 4.55
C ALA A 138 7.40 -9.62 3.56
N LEU A 139 8.72 -9.74 3.75
CA LEU A 139 9.56 -10.64 2.94
C LEU A 139 9.12 -12.10 3.05
N LEU A 140 8.84 -12.59 4.27
CA LEU A 140 8.34 -13.94 4.48
C LEU A 140 7.05 -14.18 3.69
N ARG A 141 6.07 -13.27 3.82
CA ARG A 141 4.80 -13.40 3.12
C ARG A 141 4.98 -13.39 1.60
N LEU A 142 5.78 -12.47 1.07
CA LEU A 142 6.05 -12.37 -0.37
C LEU A 142 6.79 -13.60 -0.92
N ALA A 143 7.73 -14.17 -0.15
CA ALA A 143 8.47 -15.36 -0.54
C ALA A 143 7.56 -16.61 -0.63
N GLU A 144 6.54 -16.68 0.22
CA GLU A 144 5.53 -17.74 0.26
C GLU A 144 4.44 -17.61 -0.82
N MET A 145 4.26 -16.42 -1.40
CA MET A 145 3.29 -16.18 -2.48
C MET A 145 3.72 -16.89 -3.78
N GLU A 146 2.76 -17.00 -4.72
CA GLU A 146 3.04 -17.41 -6.09
C GLU A 146 3.96 -16.39 -6.77
N TYR A 147 4.90 -16.90 -7.57
CA TYR A 147 5.87 -16.06 -8.25
C TYR A 147 5.21 -15.25 -9.36
N THR A 148 5.52 -13.96 -9.38
CA THR A 148 5.32 -13.10 -10.54
C THR A 148 6.51 -12.15 -10.68
N GLY A 149 6.84 -11.72 -11.89
CA GLY A 149 7.90 -10.73 -12.13
C GLY A 149 7.74 -9.45 -11.28
N PRO A 150 6.53 -8.85 -11.20
CA PRO A 150 6.27 -7.70 -10.32
C PRO A 150 6.53 -7.98 -8.82
N THR A 151 6.12 -9.14 -8.29
CA THR A 151 6.36 -9.48 -6.87
C THR A 151 7.86 -9.59 -6.56
N SER A 152 8.66 -10.13 -7.49
CA SER A 152 10.12 -10.24 -7.33
C SER A 152 10.83 -8.89 -7.21
N LEU A 153 10.30 -7.85 -7.89
CA LEU A 153 10.81 -6.49 -7.73
C LEU A 153 10.61 -5.97 -6.29
N LEU A 154 9.48 -6.30 -5.67
CA LEU A 154 9.18 -5.91 -4.28
C LEU A 154 10.08 -6.65 -3.29
N ILE A 155 10.30 -7.96 -3.50
CA ILE A 155 11.25 -8.77 -2.71
C ILE A 155 12.65 -8.16 -2.79
N ARG A 156 13.15 -7.88 -4.00
CA ARG A 156 14.46 -7.26 -4.23
C ARG A 156 14.62 -5.96 -3.45
N VAL A 157 13.64 -5.05 -3.52
CA VAL A 157 13.72 -3.75 -2.83
C VAL A 157 13.71 -3.88 -1.31
N LEU A 158 12.97 -4.85 -0.76
CA LEU A 158 13.00 -5.10 0.69
C LEU A 158 14.34 -5.72 1.13
N LEU A 159 14.96 -6.56 0.30
CA LEU A 159 16.31 -7.08 0.54
C LEU A 159 17.39 -5.99 0.45
N ASP A 160 17.25 -5.05 -0.49
CA ASP A 160 18.16 -3.91 -0.65
C ASP A 160 18.22 -2.99 0.59
N LYS A 161 17.25 -3.09 1.51
CA LYS A 161 17.32 -2.42 2.82
C LYS A 161 18.40 -2.99 3.74
N LYS A 162 18.93 -4.18 3.44
CA LYS A 162 20.07 -4.82 4.14
C LYS A 162 19.87 -4.91 5.66
N TYR A 163 18.64 -5.18 6.10
CA TYR A 163 18.35 -5.44 7.50
C TYR A 163 18.82 -6.82 7.92
N ALA A 164 19.14 -6.99 9.21
CA ALA A 164 19.32 -8.32 9.79
C ALA A 164 17.98 -9.08 9.74
N LEU A 165 17.97 -10.25 9.11
CA LEU A 165 16.76 -11.07 8.94
C LEU A 165 16.74 -12.23 9.94
N PRO A 166 15.56 -12.58 10.50
CA PRO A 166 15.40 -13.83 11.23
C PRO A 166 15.67 -15.04 10.33
N TYR A 167 16.27 -16.11 10.87
CA TYR A 167 16.60 -17.31 10.10
C TYR A 167 15.42 -17.90 9.32
N LYS A 168 14.23 -17.93 9.92
CA LYS A 168 13.00 -18.37 9.24
C LYS A 168 12.72 -17.62 7.93
N VAL A 169 13.03 -16.32 7.87
CA VAL A 169 12.84 -15.51 6.66
C VAL A 169 13.91 -15.83 5.62
N VAL A 170 15.14 -16.06 6.06
CA VAL A 170 16.24 -16.51 5.20
C VAL A 170 15.89 -17.86 4.56
N ASP A 171 15.44 -18.82 5.37
CA ASP A 171 15.02 -20.15 4.88
C ASP A 171 13.90 -20.03 3.85
N ALA A 172 12.87 -19.21 4.14
CA ALA A 172 11.77 -18.99 3.20
C ALA A 172 12.23 -18.36 1.88
N LEU A 173 13.20 -17.45 1.91
CA LEU A 173 13.80 -16.87 0.70
C LEU A 173 14.61 -17.90 -0.08
N VAL A 174 15.40 -18.74 0.60
CA VAL A 174 16.12 -19.84 -0.03
C VAL A 174 15.14 -20.79 -0.73
N PHE A 175 14.08 -21.21 -0.03
CA PHE A 175 13.03 -22.05 -0.63
C PHE A 175 12.32 -21.35 -1.79
N HIS A 176 12.06 -20.04 -1.69
CA HIS A 176 11.49 -19.27 -2.79
C HIS A 176 12.35 -19.36 -4.05
N PHE A 177 13.67 -19.16 -3.94
CA PHE A 177 14.58 -19.24 -5.09
C PHE A 177 14.82 -20.67 -5.58
N LEU A 178 14.84 -21.67 -4.69
CA LEU A 178 14.98 -23.08 -5.08
C LEU A 178 13.83 -23.59 -5.94
N LYS A 179 12.64 -22.98 -5.89
CA LYS A 179 11.53 -23.30 -6.80
C LYS A 179 11.92 -23.20 -8.28
N PHE A 180 12.94 -22.42 -8.60
CA PHE A 180 13.43 -22.20 -9.97
C PHE A 180 14.63 -23.07 -10.34
N SER A 181 15.05 -24.00 -9.47
CA SER A 181 16.24 -24.82 -9.73
C SER A 181 16.03 -25.93 -10.77
N GLN A 182 14.77 -26.28 -11.06
CA GLN A 182 14.44 -27.27 -12.09
C GLN A 182 14.27 -26.57 -13.43
N GLU A 183 14.86 -27.15 -14.49
CA GLU A 183 14.72 -26.65 -15.87
C GLU A 183 13.23 -26.54 -16.25
N GLY A 184 12.84 -25.38 -16.79
CA GLY A 184 11.44 -25.07 -17.16
C GLY A 184 10.58 -24.46 -16.04
N SER A 185 11.10 -24.30 -14.82
CA SER A 185 10.35 -23.69 -13.69
C SER A 185 10.57 -22.19 -13.58
N GLY A 186 11.61 -21.66 -14.22
CA GLY A 186 11.90 -20.23 -14.33
C GLY A 186 11.01 -19.54 -15.35
N VAL A 187 10.70 -18.27 -15.12
CA VAL A 187 9.98 -17.43 -16.09
C VAL A 187 10.99 -16.91 -17.09
N GLU A 188 10.90 -17.38 -18.34
CA GLU A 188 11.56 -16.77 -19.51
C GLU A 188 11.08 -15.33 -19.74
#